data_AF-R5BHU6-F1
#
_entry.id   AF-R5BHU6-F1
#
_cell.length_a   1.000
_cell.length_b   1.000
_cell.length_c   1.000
_cell.angle_alpha   90.00
_cell.angle_beta   90.00
_cell.angle_gamma   90.00
#
_symmetry.space_group_name_H-M   'P 1'
#
loop_
_entity.id
_entity.type
_entity.pdbx_description
1 polymer ?
#
loop_
_entity_poly.entity_id
_entity_poly.type
_entity_poly.pdbx_seq_one_letter_code
_entity_poly.pdbx_strand_id
1 'polypeptide(L)'
;MLFVLLALLTAAFAAGCGEEIEEPHINIGDMESGAGITSAADLAAFFESGGERAVLARSVDMEDAMLTLSAARGHITIEGRGNTISGNADCVIRLEDGAELTLEEVNITGGAAGIGGLGSGKISGQGAINAVAHAVDFAAGIEFGENSRFYIKSNRGCAIRAGMLNMGKGCAVYAQGGESASAVNIFEEDILLDEGALLEAVTEANYNALKCTGTLVMQDGATLKVKNNGEYHGAELNEIELYGVTNIEADGGDKGVGMFAFSADGDYYAVGHCEPEMVIETGNGSVTFVNDAADIPEPTPEPTLATEE
;
A
#
# COMPACT_ATOMS: atom_id res chain seq x y z
N MET A 1 -16.75 21.15 -79.63
CA MET A 1 -17.49 20.07 -78.95
C MET A 1 -16.51 18.97 -78.56
N LEU A 2 -15.69 19.28 -77.56
CA LEU A 2 -14.71 18.50 -76.78
C LEU A 2 -13.92 19.63 -76.07
N PHE A 3 -13.68 19.59 -74.76
CA PHE A 3 -13.08 20.65 -73.90
C PHE A 3 -13.96 21.50 -72.96
N VAL A 4 -15.23 21.15 -72.71
CA VAL A 4 -16.02 21.80 -71.60
C VAL A 4 -16.55 20.78 -70.57
N LEU A 5 -16.16 19.51 -70.66
CA LEU A 5 -16.66 18.45 -69.76
C LEU A 5 -15.57 17.76 -68.92
N LEU A 6 -14.48 18.47 -68.59
CA LEU A 6 -13.39 17.95 -67.76
C LEU A 6 -12.95 18.92 -66.65
N ALA A 7 -13.87 19.79 -66.20
CA ALA A 7 -13.66 20.66 -65.03
C ALA A 7 -14.74 20.46 -63.95
N LEU A 8 -15.66 19.51 -64.14
CA LEU A 8 -16.77 19.20 -63.22
C LEU A 8 -16.60 17.87 -62.47
N LEU A 9 -15.45 17.21 -62.60
CA LEU A 9 -15.14 15.95 -61.92
C LEU A 9 -14.03 16.05 -60.85
N THR A 10 -13.49 17.26 -60.61
CA THR A 10 -12.47 17.50 -59.59
C THR A 10 -12.92 18.42 -58.45
N ALA A 11 -14.22 18.76 -58.39
CA ALA A 11 -14.80 19.60 -57.32
C ALA A 11 -15.70 18.82 -56.34
N ALA A 12 -15.66 17.47 -56.35
CA ALA A 12 -16.45 16.61 -55.47
C ALA A 12 -15.63 15.84 -54.43
N PHE A 13 -14.33 16.14 -54.27
CA PHE A 13 -13.44 15.52 -53.28
C PHE A 13 -12.86 16.49 -52.24
N ALA A 14 -13.44 17.68 -52.10
CA ALA A 14 -12.99 18.69 -51.12
C ALA A 14 -14.15 19.35 -50.36
N ALA A 15 -15.19 18.57 -50.04
CA ALA A 15 -16.27 18.98 -49.14
C ALA A 15 -16.53 17.83 -48.14
N GLY A 16 -15.48 17.52 -47.40
CA GLY A 16 -15.49 16.65 -46.24
C GLY A 16 -14.55 17.22 -45.19
N CYS A 17 -14.58 18.54 -45.00
CA CYS A 17 -14.14 19.12 -43.74
C CYS A 17 -15.17 18.70 -42.70
N GLY A 18 -15.04 17.46 -42.20
CA GLY A 18 -15.43 17.25 -40.83
C GLY A 18 -14.57 18.22 -40.04
N GLU A 19 -15.20 19.19 -39.37
CA GLU A 19 -14.60 19.66 -38.14
C GLU A 19 -14.28 18.39 -37.36
N GLU A 20 -12.98 18.10 -37.19
CA GLU A 20 -12.59 17.34 -36.01
C GLU A 20 -13.22 18.12 -34.88
N ILE A 21 -14.29 17.55 -34.32
CA ILE A 21 -14.79 18.01 -33.04
C ILE A 21 -13.61 17.71 -32.14
N GLU A 22 -12.77 18.72 -31.89
CA GLU A 22 -11.86 18.70 -30.75
C GLU A 22 -12.78 18.35 -29.57
N GLU A 23 -12.68 17.11 -29.12
CA GLU A 23 -13.33 16.73 -27.87
C GLU A 23 -12.88 17.76 -26.84
N PRO A 24 -13.79 18.30 -26.03
CA PRO A 24 -13.43 19.34 -25.07
C PRO A 24 -12.32 18.79 -24.18
N HIS A 25 -11.08 19.18 -24.48
CA HIS A 25 -9.92 18.82 -23.68
C HIS A 25 -10.11 19.51 -22.34
N ILE A 26 -10.54 18.75 -21.35
CA ILE A 26 -10.60 19.21 -19.97
C ILE A 26 -9.20 19.67 -19.63
N ASN A 27 -9.05 20.93 -19.25
CA ASN A 27 -7.78 21.39 -18.70
C ASN A 27 -7.59 20.69 -17.36
N ILE A 28 -6.86 19.58 -17.38
CA ILE A 28 -6.66 18.71 -16.24
C ILE A 28 -5.93 19.44 -15.08
N GLY A 29 -5.33 20.61 -15.34
CA GLY A 29 -4.74 21.49 -14.32
C GLY A 29 -5.64 22.61 -13.80
N ASP A 30 -6.86 22.80 -14.32
CA ASP A 30 -7.76 23.89 -13.91
C ASP A 30 -8.77 23.44 -12.83
N MET A 31 -8.40 23.69 -11.58
CA MET A 31 -9.23 23.42 -10.40
C MET A 31 -10.52 24.26 -10.33
N GLU A 32 -10.59 25.42 -11.01
CA GLU A 32 -11.72 26.36 -10.86
C GLU A 32 -12.93 25.97 -11.73
N SER A 33 -12.68 25.26 -12.83
CA SER A 33 -13.73 24.89 -13.80
C SER A 33 -14.75 23.87 -13.27
N GLY A 34 -14.39 23.12 -12.21
CA GLY A 34 -15.18 21.98 -11.72
C GLY A 34 -15.25 20.79 -12.68
N ALA A 35 -14.58 20.86 -13.84
CA ALA A 35 -14.46 19.76 -14.78
C ALA A 35 -13.40 18.77 -14.26
N GLY A 36 -13.82 17.86 -13.39
CA GLY A 36 -12.99 16.76 -12.92
C GLY A 36 -12.80 15.69 -13.99
N ILE A 37 -11.94 14.71 -13.70
CA ILE A 37 -11.78 13.48 -14.50
C ILE A 37 -13.16 12.80 -14.62
N THR A 38 -13.65 12.64 -15.85
CA THR A 38 -14.97 12.04 -16.13
C THR A 38 -14.90 10.70 -16.86
N SER A 39 -13.73 10.35 -17.40
CA SER A 39 -13.52 9.16 -18.23
C SER A 39 -12.16 8.50 -17.95
N ALA A 40 -12.01 7.27 -18.44
CA ALA A 40 -10.73 6.56 -18.42
C ALA A 40 -9.66 7.27 -19.27
N ALA A 41 -10.07 7.87 -20.40
CA ALA A 41 -9.17 8.63 -21.26
C ALA A 41 -8.63 9.89 -20.56
N ASP A 42 -9.49 10.61 -19.83
CA ASP A 42 -9.09 11.78 -19.05
C ASP A 42 -8.05 11.38 -17.99
N LEU A 43 -8.30 10.26 -17.30
CA LEU A 43 -7.42 9.77 -16.24
C LEU A 43 -6.08 9.29 -16.80
N ALA A 44 -6.08 8.58 -17.93
CA ALA A 44 -4.85 8.18 -18.62
C ALA A 44 -4.03 9.40 -19.05
N ALA A 45 -4.66 10.40 -19.68
CA ALA A 45 -3.99 11.64 -20.08
C ALA A 45 -3.40 12.41 -18.89
N PHE A 46 -4.08 12.40 -17.73
CA PHE A 46 -3.57 12.99 -16.50
C PHE A 46 -2.27 12.31 -16.03
N PHE A 47 -2.24 10.97 -16.02
CA PHE A 47 -1.06 10.21 -15.61
C PHE A 47 0.14 10.51 -16.52
N GLU A 48 -0.10 10.62 -17.84
CA GLU A 48 0.94 10.90 -18.82
C GLU A 48 1.51 12.32 -18.71
N SER A 49 0.66 13.35 -18.56
CA SER A 49 1.10 14.74 -18.75
C SER A 49 0.31 15.80 -17.97
N GLY A 50 -0.59 15.40 -17.08
CA GLY A 50 -1.42 16.34 -16.30
C GLY A 50 -0.65 17.16 -15.27
N GLY A 51 -1.39 17.94 -14.47
CA GLY A 51 -0.83 18.61 -13.30
C GLY A 51 -0.41 17.63 -12.19
N GLU A 52 -0.19 18.16 -11.00
CA GLU A 52 0.12 17.35 -9.80
C GLU A 52 -1.14 16.82 -9.11
N ARG A 53 -2.32 17.35 -9.43
CA ARG A 53 -3.58 16.97 -8.76
C ARG A 53 -4.70 16.76 -9.76
N ALA A 54 -5.42 15.65 -9.61
CA ALA A 54 -6.67 15.36 -10.31
C ALA A 54 -7.82 15.19 -9.32
N VAL A 55 -9.03 15.54 -9.76
CA VAL A 55 -10.27 15.33 -9.01
C VAL A 55 -11.20 14.45 -9.82
N LEU A 56 -11.65 13.34 -9.26
CA LEU A 56 -12.63 12.47 -9.92
C LEU A 56 -14.03 13.07 -9.80
N ALA A 57 -14.71 13.23 -10.94
CA ALA A 57 -16.12 13.64 -10.98
C ALA A 57 -17.08 12.45 -10.91
N ARG A 58 -16.59 11.24 -11.19
CA ARG A 58 -17.32 9.96 -11.13
C ARG A 58 -16.34 8.80 -11.02
N SER A 59 -16.83 7.61 -10.71
CA SER A 59 -16.05 6.37 -10.82
C SER A 59 -15.63 6.12 -12.27
N VAL A 60 -14.41 5.60 -12.44
CA VAL A 60 -13.76 5.35 -13.73
C VAL A 60 -13.39 3.87 -13.81
N ASP A 61 -13.76 3.23 -14.91
CA ASP A 61 -13.32 1.86 -15.22
C ASP A 61 -12.26 1.92 -16.31
N MET A 62 -11.06 1.43 -16.00
CA MET A 62 -9.93 1.36 -16.92
C MET A 62 -9.99 0.14 -17.85
N GLU A 63 -10.96 -0.75 -17.65
CA GLU A 63 -11.07 -2.02 -18.38
C GLU A 63 -9.74 -2.79 -18.29
N ASP A 64 -9.05 -3.03 -19.42
CA ASP A 64 -7.75 -3.71 -19.47
C ASP A 64 -6.56 -2.73 -19.55
N ALA A 65 -6.80 -1.42 -19.47
CA ALA A 65 -5.75 -0.42 -19.45
C ALA A 65 -5.12 -0.31 -18.05
N MET A 66 -3.82 -0.02 -18.03
CA MET A 66 -3.03 0.17 -16.82
C MET A 66 -2.49 1.60 -16.79
N LEU A 67 -2.80 2.32 -15.71
CA LEU A 67 -2.25 3.65 -15.46
C LEU A 67 -0.82 3.49 -14.96
N THR A 68 0.16 4.15 -15.59
CA THR A 68 1.56 4.08 -15.15
C THR A 68 2.02 5.46 -14.70
N LEU A 69 2.36 5.59 -13.42
CA LEU A 69 3.01 6.78 -12.90
C LEU A 69 4.52 6.60 -13.03
N SER A 70 5.11 7.34 -13.97
CA SER A 70 6.55 7.27 -14.20
C SER A 70 7.34 8.01 -13.13
N ALA A 71 8.58 7.58 -12.90
CA ALA A 71 9.49 8.26 -11.95
C ALA A 71 9.73 9.73 -12.36
N ALA A 72 9.68 10.04 -13.66
CA ALA A 72 9.82 11.40 -14.18
C ALA A 72 8.62 12.31 -13.86
N ARG A 73 7.42 11.75 -13.67
CA ARG A 73 6.26 12.48 -13.16
C ARG A 73 6.40 12.78 -11.67
N GLY A 74 7.18 11.99 -10.94
CA GLY A 74 7.45 12.17 -9.53
C GLY A 74 6.21 11.90 -8.68
N HIS A 75 5.58 12.96 -8.19
CA HIS A 75 4.45 12.92 -7.28
C HIS A 75 3.17 13.44 -7.93
N ILE A 76 2.07 12.70 -7.75
CA ILE A 76 0.71 13.17 -8.09
C ILE A 76 -0.28 12.86 -6.97
N THR A 77 -1.39 13.58 -6.97
CA THR A 77 -2.51 13.43 -6.05
C THR A 77 -3.81 13.17 -6.80
N ILE A 78 -4.62 12.21 -6.31
CA ILE A 78 -5.96 11.94 -6.82
C ILE A 78 -6.98 12.14 -5.69
N GLU A 79 -7.84 13.15 -5.85
CA GLU A 79 -9.02 13.37 -5.02
C GLU A 79 -10.20 12.60 -5.59
N GLY A 80 -10.59 11.53 -4.90
CA GLY A 80 -11.63 10.60 -5.34
C GLY A 80 -13.06 11.05 -5.03
N ARG A 81 -13.29 11.79 -3.94
CA ARG A 81 -14.64 12.14 -3.43
C ARG A 81 -15.55 10.91 -3.24
N GLY A 82 -14.95 9.80 -2.81
CA GLY A 82 -15.58 8.49 -2.66
C GLY A 82 -15.72 7.68 -3.95
N ASN A 83 -15.31 8.21 -5.11
CA ASN A 83 -15.36 7.48 -6.38
C ASN A 83 -14.32 6.34 -6.44
N THR A 84 -14.58 5.41 -7.34
CA THR A 84 -13.75 4.23 -7.56
C THR A 84 -13.00 4.30 -8.89
N ILE A 85 -11.72 3.91 -8.91
CA ILE A 85 -10.98 3.58 -10.12
C ILE A 85 -10.87 2.04 -10.16
N SER A 86 -11.42 1.42 -11.20
CA SER A 86 -11.36 -0.04 -11.40
C SER A 86 -10.56 -0.43 -12.64
N GLY A 87 -10.09 -1.67 -12.70
CA GLY A 87 -9.43 -2.23 -13.88
C GLY A 87 -9.02 -3.68 -13.71
N ASN A 88 -8.75 -4.37 -14.81
CA ASN A 88 -8.46 -5.80 -14.90
C ASN A 88 -7.06 -6.14 -15.46
N ALA A 89 -6.25 -5.12 -15.76
CA ALA A 89 -4.84 -5.29 -16.06
C ALA A 89 -4.07 -5.93 -14.86
N ASP A 90 -2.77 -6.15 -15.01
CA ASP A 90 -1.89 -6.66 -13.94
C ASP A 90 -2.05 -5.84 -12.64
N CYS A 91 -2.16 -4.53 -12.77
CA CYS A 91 -2.57 -3.61 -11.70
C CYS A 91 -3.37 -2.44 -12.29
N VAL A 92 -4.25 -1.81 -11.51
CA VAL A 92 -4.95 -0.58 -11.96
C VAL A 92 -3.96 0.57 -12.11
N ILE A 93 -3.10 0.74 -11.11
CA ILE A 93 -2.04 1.76 -11.11
C ILE A 93 -0.69 1.08 -10.90
N ARG A 94 0.23 1.27 -11.86
CA ARG A 94 1.64 0.91 -11.75
C ARG A 94 2.46 2.10 -11.32
N LEU A 95 3.22 1.96 -10.24
CA LEU A 95 4.25 2.93 -9.86
C LEU A 95 5.60 2.44 -10.39
N GLU A 96 6.29 3.29 -11.14
CA GLU A 96 7.71 3.09 -11.41
C GLU A 96 8.54 3.37 -10.14
N ASP A 97 9.78 2.87 -10.14
CA ASP A 97 10.69 3.01 -9.01
C ASP A 97 10.88 4.48 -8.62
N GLY A 98 10.53 4.82 -7.37
CA GLY A 98 10.61 6.19 -6.84
C GLY A 98 9.43 7.10 -7.18
N ALA A 99 8.38 6.60 -7.83
CA ALA A 99 7.14 7.35 -8.03
C ALA A 99 6.28 7.41 -6.76
N GLU A 100 5.62 8.55 -6.53
CA GLU A 100 4.81 8.79 -5.34
C GLU A 100 3.36 9.12 -5.70
N LEU A 101 2.41 8.45 -5.06
CA LEU A 101 0.98 8.65 -5.28
C LEU A 101 0.27 9.02 -4.00
N THR A 102 -0.39 10.17 -3.96
CA THR A 102 -1.32 10.53 -2.89
C THR A 102 -2.75 10.28 -3.30
N LEU A 103 -3.50 9.59 -2.45
CA LEU A 103 -4.91 9.28 -2.63
C LEU A 103 -5.73 10.00 -1.57
N GLU A 104 -6.80 10.67 -1.97
CA GLU A 104 -7.70 11.34 -1.03
C GLU A 104 -9.13 10.91 -1.31
N GLU A 105 -9.68 10.07 -0.42
CA GLU A 105 -11.07 9.57 -0.53
C GLU A 105 -11.31 8.84 -1.86
N VAL A 106 -10.35 8.02 -2.32
CA VAL A 106 -10.53 7.17 -3.50
C VAL A 106 -10.61 5.70 -3.12
N ASN A 107 -11.37 4.95 -3.91
CA ASN A 107 -11.35 3.49 -3.89
C ASN A 107 -10.62 2.98 -5.14
N ILE A 108 -9.70 2.03 -4.98
CA ILE A 108 -9.08 1.32 -6.09
C ILE A 108 -9.58 -0.13 -6.06
N THR A 109 -10.02 -0.65 -7.21
CA THR A 109 -10.50 -2.04 -7.34
C THR A 109 -9.85 -2.73 -8.54
N GLY A 110 -8.89 -3.62 -8.26
CA GLY A 110 -8.15 -4.36 -9.28
C GLY A 110 -8.63 -5.79 -9.49
N GLY A 111 -8.55 -6.26 -10.74
CA GLY A 111 -8.66 -7.68 -11.08
C GLY A 111 -7.51 -8.46 -10.47
N ALA A 112 -6.27 -8.22 -10.92
CA ALA A 112 -5.08 -8.82 -10.32
C ALA A 112 -4.60 -8.01 -9.10
N ALA A 113 -4.15 -6.77 -9.32
CA ALA A 113 -3.76 -5.85 -8.26
C ALA A 113 -4.43 -4.48 -8.35
N GLY A 114 -4.60 -3.82 -7.20
CA GLY A 114 -5.04 -2.43 -7.17
C GLY A 114 -3.89 -1.51 -7.56
N ILE A 115 -2.81 -1.58 -6.78
CA ILE A 115 -1.58 -0.82 -7.02
C ILE A 115 -0.41 -1.79 -7.03
N GLY A 116 0.52 -1.62 -7.98
CA GLY A 116 1.74 -2.42 -7.98
C GLY A 116 2.94 -1.77 -8.62
N GLY A 117 4.09 -2.44 -8.54
CA GLY A 117 5.35 -1.93 -9.06
C GLY A 117 6.42 -3.02 -9.20
N LEU A 118 7.32 -2.84 -10.17
CA LEU A 118 8.52 -3.69 -10.31
C LEU A 118 9.69 -3.18 -9.47
N GLY A 119 9.67 -1.91 -9.06
CA GLY A 119 10.62 -1.31 -8.12
C GLY A 119 9.93 -0.98 -6.80
N SER A 120 10.42 0.05 -6.12
CA SER A 120 9.82 0.59 -4.91
C SER A 120 8.84 1.72 -5.22
N GLY A 121 7.75 1.81 -4.47
CA GLY A 121 6.79 2.90 -4.60
C GLY A 121 6.42 3.51 -3.25
N LYS A 122 5.79 4.68 -3.29
CA LYS A 122 5.21 5.33 -2.11
C LYS A 122 3.76 5.70 -2.34
N ILE A 123 2.90 5.34 -1.39
CA ILE A 123 1.50 5.76 -1.36
C ILE A 123 1.18 6.53 -0.07
N SER A 124 0.43 7.62 -0.20
CA SER A 124 0.08 8.51 0.92
C SER A 124 -1.38 8.92 0.89
N GLY A 125 -1.89 9.44 2.02
CA GLY A 125 -3.26 9.94 2.13
C GLY A 125 -4.22 8.88 2.65
N GLN A 126 -5.44 8.81 2.11
CA GLN A 126 -6.48 7.92 2.60
C GLN A 126 -7.34 7.32 1.49
N GLY A 127 -7.70 6.05 1.66
CA GLY A 127 -8.57 5.34 0.71
C GLY A 127 -8.72 3.86 1.00
N ALA A 128 -9.36 3.16 0.07
CA ALA A 128 -9.44 1.70 0.09
C ALA A 128 -8.83 1.10 -1.18
N ILE A 129 -8.08 0.01 -1.05
CA ILE A 129 -7.46 -0.70 -2.17
C ILE A 129 -7.91 -2.15 -2.09
N ASN A 130 -8.65 -2.58 -3.09
CA ASN A 130 -9.21 -3.92 -3.17
C ASN A 130 -8.69 -4.63 -4.41
N ALA A 131 -8.40 -5.93 -4.32
CA ALA A 131 -8.15 -6.74 -5.51
C ALA A 131 -8.53 -8.20 -5.36
N VAL A 132 -8.54 -8.95 -6.47
CA VAL A 132 -8.73 -10.41 -6.40
C VAL A 132 -7.44 -11.10 -5.99
N ALA A 133 -6.30 -10.80 -6.62
CA ALA A 133 -5.03 -11.49 -6.33
C ALA A 133 -4.23 -10.79 -5.21
N HIS A 134 -3.58 -9.67 -5.49
CA HIS A 134 -2.77 -8.95 -4.49
C HIS A 134 -3.16 -7.48 -4.50
N ALA A 135 -3.69 -6.91 -3.42
CA ALA A 135 -4.23 -5.55 -3.49
C ALA A 135 -3.13 -4.50 -3.69
N VAL A 136 -2.02 -4.65 -2.97
CA VAL A 136 -0.77 -3.91 -3.13
C VAL A 136 0.35 -4.92 -3.39
N ASP A 137 0.97 -4.88 -4.58
CA ASP A 137 1.98 -5.85 -5.03
C ASP A 137 3.24 -5.18 -5.60
N PHE A 138 4.34 -5.22 -4.85
CA PHE A 138 5.61 -4.59 -5.22
C PHE A 138 6.74 -5.62 -5.23
N ALA A 139 7.58 -5.63 -6.26
CA ALA A 139 8.71 -6.56 -6.28
C ALA A 139 9.82 -6.14 -5.31
N ALA A 140 10.09 -4.85 -5.13
CA ALA A 140 11.10 -4.34 -4.20
C ALA A 140 10.49 -3.87 -2.88
N GLY A 141 9.69 -2.80 -2.84
CA GLY A 141 9.16 -2.29 -1.57
C GLY A 141 8.02 -1.31 -1.71
N ILE A 142 7.31 -1.09 -0.60
CA ILE A 142 6.25 -0.08 -0.53
C ILE A 142 6.39 0.74 0.74
N GLU A 143 6.32 2.07 0.59
CA GLU A 143 6.22 3.02 1.68
C GLU A 143 4.79 3.57 1.78
N PHE A 144 4.25 3.56 2.98
CA PHE A 144 3.06 4.33 3.34
C PHE A 144 3.48 5.62 4.04
N GLY A 145 3.15 6.76 3.45
CA GLY A 145 3.55 8.07 4.00
C GLY A 145 2.91 8.39 5.35
N GLU A 146 3.49 9.38 6.05
CA GLU A 146 3.02 9.84 7.37
C GLU A 146 1.52 10.15 7.40
N ASN A 147 0.88 9.84 8.53
CA ASN A 147 -0.53 10.11 8.82
C ASN A 147 -1.51 9.54 7.78
N SER A 148 -1.06 8.59 6.94
CA SER A 148 -1.91 7.96 5.94
C SER A 148 -2.87 6.96 6.58
N ARG A 149 -4.00 6.68 5.93
CA ARG A 149 -4.99 5.71 6.39
C ARG A 149 -5.54 4.86 5.26
N PHE A 150 -5.20 3.57 5.23
CA PHE A 150 -5.64 2.67 4.16
C PHE A 150 -6.35 1.43 4.68
N TYR A 151 -7.44 1.09 4.00
CA TYR A 151 -8.07 -0.22 4.11
C TYR A 151 -7.71 -1.04 2.87
N ILE A 152 -6.98 -2.14 3.06
CA ILE A 152 -6.42 -2.90 1.96
C ILE A 152 -6.92 -4.33 2.05
N LYS A 153 -7.59 -4.81 0.99
CA LYS A 153 -8.22 -6.12 1.00
C LYS A 153 -7.95 -6.89 -0.27
N SER A 154 -7.55 -8.14 -0.11
CA SER A 154 -7.55 -9.10 -1.22
C SER A 154 -8.63 -10.17 -1.01
N ASN A 155 -9.12 -10.72 -2.11
CA ASN A 155 -10.07 -11.83 -2.09
C ASN A 155 -9.36 -13.20 -2.05
N ARG A 156 -8.26 -13.35 -2.79
CA ARG A 156 -7.55 -14.64 -2.94
C ARG A 156 -6.14 -14.62 -2.39
N GLY A 157 -5.36 -13.59 -2.69
CA GLY A 157 -3.97 -13.48 -2.23
C GLY A 157 -3.79 -12.48 -1.09
N CYS A 158 -2.61 -11.89 -1.00
CA CYS A 158 -2.29 -10.92 0.07
C CYS A 158 -2.96 -9.57 -0.13
N ALA A 159 -3.32 -8.90 0.98
CA ALA A 159 -3.60 -7.46 0.93
C ALA A 159 -2.32 -6.70 0.55
N ILE A 160 -1.19 -7.03 1.18
CA ILE A 160 0.11 -6.44 0.88
C ILE A 160 1.11 -7.54 0.60
N ARG A 161 1.79 -7.44 -0.55
CA ARG A 161 2.93 -8.27 -0.92
C ARG A 161 4.04 -7.36 -1.42
N ALA A 162 5.16 -7.34 -0.72
CA ALA A 162 6.29 -6.48 -1.08
C ALA A 162 7.62 -7.10 -0.62
N GLY A 163 8.75 -6.72 -1.22
CA GLY A 163 10.05 -7.11 -0.69
C GLY A 163 10.35 -6.41 0.65
N MET A 164 9.86 -5.18 0.83
CA MET A 164 9.99 -4.34 2.04
C MET A 164 8.67 -3.59 2.33
N LEU A 165 8.40 -3.27 3.60
CA LEU A 165 7.30 -2.39 4.01
C LEU A 165 7.76 -1.32 5.01
N ASN A 166 7.61 -0.05 4.65
CA ASN A 166 7.82 1.09 5.54
C ASN A 166 6.50 1.82 5.80
N MET A 167 6.19 2.06 7.07
CA MET A 167 5.03 2.86 7.47
C MET A 167 5.50 4.08 8.25
N GLY A 168 5.32 5.27 7.66
CA GLY A 168 5.72 6.53 8.26
C GLY A 168 4.91 6.88 9.51
N LYS A 169 5.41 7.87 10.26
CA LYS A 169 4.81 8.35 11.51
C LYS A 169 3.28 8.50 11.45
N GLY A 170 2.58 7.90 12.42
CA GLY A 170 1.13 7.98 12.56
C GLY A 170 0.31 7.35 11.42
N CYS A 171 0.95 6.60 10.51
CA CYS A 171 0.26 5.87 9.45
C CYS A 171 -0.59 4.73 10.04
N ALA A 172 -1.77 4.47 9.47
CA ALA A 172 -2.63 3.35 9.82
C ALA A 172 -3.00 2.53 8.59
N VAL A 173 -2.66 1.25 8.59
CA VAL A 173 -2.99 0.31 7.51
C VAL A 173 -3.75 -0.88 8.07
N TYR A 174 -4.93 -1.13 7.52
CA TYR A 174 -5.81 -2.25 7.87
C TYR A 174 -5.83 -3.23 6.71
N ALA A 175 -5.06 -4.31 6.81
CA ALA A 175 -4.83 -5.30 5.77
C ALA A 175 -5.65 -6.57 6.03
N GLN A 176 -6.51 -6.94 5.07
CA GLN A 176 -7.28 -8.19 5.09
C GLN A 176 -6.86 -9.10 3.93
N GLY A 177 -6.25 -10.24 4.27
CA GLY A 177 -5.87 -11.27 3.32
C GLY A 177 -7.07 -12.03 2.75
N GLY A 178 -6.87 -12.60 1.57
CA GLY A 178 -7.81 -13.52 0.94
C GLY A 178 -7.71 -14.94 1.51
N GLU A 179 -8.62 -15.82 1.08
CA GLU A 179 -8.76 -17.20 1.60
C GLU A 179 -7.57 -18.14 1.34
N SER A 180 -6.54 -17.69 0.62
CA SER A 180 -5.42 -18.54 0.18
C SER A 180 -4.06 -17.91 0.38
N ALA A 181 -3.93 -16.89 1.24
CA ALA A 181 -2.64 -16.25 1.53
C ALA A 181 -2.60 -15.53 2.90
N SER A 182 -1.41 -15.06 3.27
CA SER A 182 -1.23 -14.08 4.34
C SER A 182 -1.94 -12.77 4.03
N ALA A 183 -2.29 -11.99 5.05
CA ALA A 183 -2.75 -10.62 4.84
C ALA A 183 -1.59 -9.72 4.38
N VAL A 184 -0.45 -9.84 5.06
CA VAL A 184 0.79 -9.14 4.74
C VAL A 184 1.91 -10.15 4.55
N ASN A 185 2.62 -10.08 3.43
CA ASN A 185 3.77 -10.93 3.13
C ASN A 185 4.95 -10.10 2.63
N ILE A 186 5.94 -9.92 3.50
CA ILE A 186 7.20 -9.23 3.21
C ILE A 186 8.29 -10.27 3.04
N PHE A 187 8.89 -10.31 1.85
CA PHE A 187 9.62 -11.49 1.37
C PHE A 187 11.11 -11.29 1.07
N GLU A 188 11.66 -10.08 1.23
CA GLU A 188 13.10 -9.83 1.07
C GLU A 188 13.72 -9.20 2.32
N GLU A 189 13.21 -8.03 2.72
CA GLU A 189 13.77 -7.17 3.76
C GLU A 189 12.80 -7.03 4.95
N ASP A 190 12.80 -5.84 5.56
CA ASP A 190 12.21 -5.56 6.86
C ASP A 190 10.80 -4.98 6.75
N ILE A 191 10.11 -5.01 7.90
CA ILE A 191 8.96 -4.17 8.19
C ILE A 191 9.40 -3.09 9.17
N LEU A 192 9.29 -1.81 8.78
CA LEU A 192 9.47 -0.68 9.68
C LEU A 192 8.12 -0.03 9.99
N LEU A 193 7.75 -0.04 11.27
CA LEU A 193 6.65 0.76 11.81
C LEU A 193 7.24 1.94 12.57
N ASP A 194 7.14 3.13 11.97
CA ASP A 194 7.63 4.37 12.59
C ASP A 194 6.71 4.84 13.73
N GLU A 195 7.08 5.94 14.39
CA GLU A 195 6.43 6.44 15.60
C GLU A 195 4.89 6.51 15.46
N GLY A 196 4.18 5.81 16.34
CA GLY A 196 2.71 5.79 16.33
C GLY A 196 2.06 5.14 15.10
N ALA A 197 2.80 4.45 14.23
CA ALA A 197 2.24 3.72 13.10
C ALA A 197 1.42 2.50 13.58
N LEU A 198 0.34 2.17 12.87
CA LEU A 198 -0.53 1.03 13.15
C LEU A 198 -0.63 0.13 11.93
N LEU A 199 -0.19 -1.12 12.08
CA LEU A 199 -0.43 -2.17 11.11
C LEU A 199 -1.39 -3.21 11.70
N GLU A 200 -2.55 -3.39 11.07
CA GLU A 200 -3.46 -4.48 11.36
C GLU A 200 -3.45 -5.47 10.19
N ALA A 201 -3.21 -6.76 10.48
CA ALA A 201 -3.15 -7.82 9.49
C ALA A 201 -4.06 -8.99 9.90
N VAL A 202 -5.13 -9.21 9.14
CA VAL A 202 -6.14 -10.24 9.43
C VAL A 202 -6.27 -11.22 8.27
N THR A 203 -6.18 -12.52 8.55
CA THR A 203 -6.46 -13.57 7.57
C THR A 203 -7.46 -14.59 8.08
N GLU A 204 -8.28 -15.09 7.16
CA GLU A 204 -9.16 -16.25 7.34
C GLU A 204 -8.53 -17.53 6.76
N ALA A 205 -7.32 -17.43 6.18
CA ALA A 205 -6.68 -18.50 5.45
C ALA A 205 -5.80 -19.40 6.35
N ASN A 206 -5.42 -20.55 5.81
CA ASN A 206 -4.45 -21.45 6.43
C ASN A 206 -3.01 -21.02 6.11
N TYR A 207 -2.69 -19.75 6.36
CA TYR A 207 -1.36 -19.14 6.25
C TYR A 207 -1.20 -18.13 7.39
N ASN A 208 0.04 -17.71 7.72
CA ASN A 208 0.26 -16.69 8.75
C ASN A 208 -0.46 -15.38 8.40
N ALA A 209 -1.02 -14.64 9.36
CA ALA A 209 -1.67 -13.36 9.05
C ALA A 209 -0.63 -12.34 8.53
N LEU A 210 0.53 -12.30 9.17
CA LEU A 210 1.70 -11.55 8.74
C LEU A 210 2.90 -12.50 8.59
N LYS A 211 3.65 -12.33 7.49
CA LYS A 211 4.95 -12.97 7.29
C LYS A 211 6.00 -11.91 6.92
N CYS A 212 7.15 -11.97 7.57
CA CYS A 212 8.31 -11.13 7.28
C CYS A 212 9.59 -11.99 7.28
N THR A 213 10.34 -11.99 6.18
CA THR A 213 11.62 -12.69 6.09
C THR A 213 12.79 -11.93 6.69
N GLY A 214 12.65 -10.62 6.88
CA GLY A 214 13.59 -9.78 7.63
C GLY A 214 13.09 -9.49 9.04
N THR A 215 13.49 -8.32 9.54
CA THR A 215 13.20 -7.85 10.90
C THR A 215 11.90 -7.06 10.94
N LEU A 216 11.07 -7.31 11.95
CA LEU A 216 10.05 -6.37 12.37
C LEU A 216 10.68 -5.34 13.30
N VAL A 217 10.76 -4.09 12.84
CA VAL A 217 11.25 -2.95 13.63
C VAL A 217 10.06 -2.07 14.00
N MET A 218 9.84 -1.88 15.30
CA MET A 218 8.76 -1.03 15.82
C MET A 218 9.33 0.12 16.64
N GLN A 219 9.00 1.35 16.25
CA GLN A 219 9.37 2.57 16.98
C GLN A 219 8.33 2.93 18.05
N ASP A 220 8.64 3.94 18.86
CA ASP A 220 7.82 4.34 20.00
C ASP A 220 6.36 4.63 19.60
N GLY A 221 5.42 4.09 20.38
CA GLY A 221 3.98 4.20 20.12
C GLY A 221 3.46 3.35 18.94
N ALA A 222 4.32 2.67 18.18
CA ALA A 222 3.86 1.81 17.08
C ALA A 222 2.99 0.66 17.59
N THR A 223 2.04 0.25 16.77
CA THR A 223 1.04 -0.78 17.07
C THR A 223 1.02 -1.84 15.99
N LEU A 224 1.18 -3.10 16.38
CA LEU A 224 0.95 -4.25 15.53
C LEU A 224 -0.27 -5.02 16.02
N LYS A 225 -1.22 -5.28 15.14
CA LYS A 225 -2.36 -6.17 15.38
C LYS A 225 -2.34 -7.28 14.36
N VAL A 226 -2.19 -8.53 14.78
CA VAL A 226 -2.21 -9.68 13.88
C VAL A 226 -3.26 -10.67 14.34
N LYS A 227 -4.07 -11.14 13.39
CA LYS A 227 -5.12 -12.12 13.69
C LYS A 227 -5.22 -13.16 12.61
N ASN A 228 -5.02 -14.41 13.00
CA ASN A 228 -5.23 -15.56 12.17
C ASN A 228 -6.46 -16.34 12.66
N ASN A 229 -7.55 -16.29 11.89
CA ASN A 229 -8.76 -17.05 12.18
C ASN A 229 -8.72 -18.48 11.59
N GLY A 230 -7.65 -18.83 10.90
CA GLY A 230 -7.40 -20.16 10.34
C GLY A 230 -6.52 -21.00 11.25
N GLU A 231 -5.53 -21.68 10.66
CA GLU A 231 -4.73 -22.68 11.37
C GLU A 231 -3.34 -22.18 11.86
N TYR A 232 -2.79 -21.11 11.28
CA TYR A 232 -1.35 -20.79 11.39
C TYR A 232 -1.06 -19.63 12.35
N HIS A 233 0.16 -19.10 12.34
CA HIS A 233 0.59 -18.04 13.26
C HIS A 233 -0.15 -16.72 13.02
N GLY A 234 -0.26 -15.89 14.06
CA GLY A 234 -0.61 -14.48 13.87
C GLY A 234 0.47 -13.79 13.04
N ALA A 235 1.73 -13.88 13.49
CA ALA A 235 2.90 -13.44 12.74
C ALA A 235 4.01 -14.50 12.69
N GLU A 236 4.72 -14.56 11.57
CA GLU A 236 6.01 -15.25 11.41
C GLU A 236 7.06 -14.25 10.96
N LEU A 237 8.10 -14.09 11.76
CA LEU A 237 9.18 -13.12 11.59
C LEU A 237 10.53 -13.84 11.57
N ASN A 238 11.51 -13.28 10.86
CA ASN A 238 12.89 -13.70 11.08
C ASN A 238 13.41 -13.10 12.39
N GLU A 239 13.28 -11.80 12.58
CA GLU A 239 13.75 -11.11 13.79
C GLU A 239 12.75 -10.04 14.24
N ILE A 240 12.85 -9.63 15.51
CA ILE A 240 12.04 -8.56 16.09
C ILE A 240 12.91 -7.60 16.91
N GLU A 241 12.67 -6.30 16.71
CA GLU A 241 13.30 -5.21 17.46
C GLU A 241 12.24 -4.18 17.86
N LEU A 242 12.16 -3.90 19.17
CA LEU A 242 11.19 -2.97 19.73
C LEU A 242 11.90 -1.79 20.40
N TYR A 243 11.54 -0.57 20.01
CA TYR A 243 12.12 0.66 20.53
C TYR A 243 11.04 1.52 21.18
N GLY A 244 11.25 1.89 22.44
CA GLY A 244 10.26 2.65 23.22
C GLY A 244 9.06 1.78 23.67
N VAL A 245 7.91 2.41 23.87
CA VAL A 245 6.67 1.75 24.27
C VAL A 245 5.89 1.33 23.02
N THR A 246 5.94 0.04 22.69
CA THR A 246 5.22 -0.53 21.54
C THR A 246 3.98 -1.30 21.98
N ASN A 247 3.00 -1.43 21.09
CA ASN A 247 1.77 -2.19 21.34
C ASN A 247 1.67 -3.38 20.38
N ILE A 248 1.41 -4.58 20.90
CA ILE A 248 1.24 -5.78 20.11
C ILE A 248 0.01 -6.56 20.60
N GLU A 249 -0.94 -6.79 19.69
CA GLU A 249 -2.06 -7.71 19.88
C GLU A 249 -1.94 -8.83 18.85
N ALA A 250 -1.56 -10.02 19.28
CA ALA A 250 -1.29 -11.14 18.38
C ALA A 250 -2.16 -12.35 18.70
N ASP A 251 -3.10 -12.64 17.81
CA ASP A 251 -3.98 -13.81 17.87
C ASP A 251 -3.56 -14.84 16.79
N GLY A 252 -3.03 -15.97 17.23
CA GLY A 252 -2.71 -17.13 16.40
C GLY A 252 -3.92 -18.04 16.16
N GLY A 253 -3.88 -18.78 15.07
CA GLY A 253 -4.89 -19.74 14.68
C GLY A 253 -4.79 -21.07 15.44
N ASP A 254 -5.66 -22.02 15.08
CA ASP A 254 -5.89 -23.27 15.82
C ASP A 254 -4.64 -24.13 16.08
N LYS A 255 -3.61 -24.03 15.23
CA LYS A 255 -2.37 -24.81 15.32
C LYS A 255 -1.12 -23.93 15.42
N GLY A 256 -1.29 -22.61 15.35
CA GLY A 256 -0.21 -21.63 15.39
C GLY A 256 0.03 -21.06 16.78
N VAL A 257 0.96 -20.13 16.84
CA VAL A 257 1.18 -19.24 17.99
C VAL A 257 0.83 -17.81 17.58
N GLY A 258 0.61 -16.92 18.53
CA GLY A 258 0.37 -15.50 18.24
C GLY A 258 1.50 -14.93 17.41
N MET A 259 2.75 -15.15 17.84
CA MET A 259 3.95 -14.78 17.08
C MET A 259 5.01 -15.86 17.12
N PHE A 260 5.60 -16.13 15.97
CA PHE A 260 6.84 -16.89 15.83
C PHE A 260 7.94 -15.94 15.35
N ALA A 261 9.06 -15.88 16.05
CA ALA A 261 10.27 -15.21 15.58
C ALA A 261 11.42 -16.20 15.55
N PHE A 262 12.25 -16.17 14.51
CA PHE A 262 13.44 -17.02 14.45
C PHE A 262 14.50 -16.57 15.46
N SER A 263 14.70 -15.25 15.63
CA SER A 263 15.60 -14.69 16.63
C SER A 263 15.05 -13.44 17.31
N ALA A 264 15.55 -13.22 18.52
CA ALA A 264 15.53 -11.93 19.20
C ALA A 264 16.87 -11.75 19.91
N ASP A 265 17.55 -10.63 19.65
CA ASP A 265 18.86 -10.35 20.23
C ASP A 265 18.78 -9.50 21.51
N GLY A 266 17.66 -8.80 21.74
CA GLY A 266 17.39 -7.98 22.92
C GLY A 266 16.29 -8.54 23.81
N ASP A 267 16.27 -8.08 25.06
CA ASP A 267 15.11 -8.25 25.95
C ASP A 267 14.15 -7.06 25.74
N TYR A 268 13.02 -7.34 25.12
CA TYR A 268 12.02 -6.36 24.73
C TYR A 268 10.75 -6.47 25.56
N TYR A 269 10.00 -5.37 25.60
CA TYR A 269 8.68 -5.30 26.22
C TYR A 269 7.67 -4.77 25.22
N ALA A 270 6.48 -5.35 25.22
CA ALA A 270 5.35 -4.88 24.42
C ALA A 270 4.09 -4.79 25.31
N VAL A 271 3.30 -3.73 25.12
CA VAL A 271 1.98 -3.62 25.73
C VAL A 271 0.98 -4.42 24.91
N GLY A 272 0.17 -5.26 25.55
CA GLY A 272 -0.86 -6.06 24.91
C GLY A 272 -0.72 -7.55 25.20
N HIS A 273 -0.97 -8.39 24.19
CA HIS A 273 -1.04 -9.84 24.36
C HIS A 273 -0.54 -10.60 23.13
N CYS A 274 -0.16 -11.85 23.37
CA CYS A 274 0.19 -12.82 22.33
C CYS A 274 -0.39 -14.18 22.71
N GLU A 275 -1.40 -14.60 21.96
CA GLU A 275 -2.20 -15.79 22.23
C GLU A 275 -2.33 -16.65 20.96
N PRO A 276 -1.86 -17.93 20.95
CA PRO A 276 -1.01 -18.57 21.96
C PRO A 276 0.35 -17.86 22.15
N GLU A 277 1.06 -18.20 23.22
CA GLU A 277 2.32 -17.54 23.61
C GLU A 277 3.35 -17.53 22.47
N MET A 278 4.12 -16.44 22.41
CA MET A 278 5.19 -16.25 21.42
C MET A 278 6.24 -17.36 21.50
N VAL A 279 6.76 -17.76 20.34
CA VAL A 279 7.91 -18.67 20.23
C VAL A 279 9.09 -17.93 19.61
N ILE A 280 10.25 -18.04 20.27
CA ILE A 280 11.54 -17.56 19.78
C ILE A 280 12.45 -18.78 19.63
N GLU A 281 12.89 -19.07 18.41
CA GLU A 281 13.63 -20.31 18.10
C GLU A 281 15.11 -20.21 18.52
N THR A 282 15.74 -19.07 18.30
CA THR A 282 17.16 -18.81 18.54
C THR A 282 17.40 -17.42 19.13
N GLY A 283 18.64 -17.13 19.53
CA GLY A 283 18.98 -15.88 20.21
C GLY A 283 18.92 -16.02 21.73
N ASN A 284 19.36 -14.97 22.43
CA ASN A 284 19.36 -14.91 23.89
C ASN A 284 18.36 -13.87 24.43
N GLY A 285 17.66 -13.17 23.54
CA GLY A 285 16.66 -12.18 23.89
C GLY A 285 15.28 -12.77 24.17
N SER A 286 14.35 -11.89 24.48
CA SER A 286 12.97 -12.23 24.82
C SER A 286 12.01 -11.10 24.47
N VAL A 287 10.72 -11.39 24.36
CA VAL A 287 9.67 -10.37 24.28
C VAL A 287 8.69 -10.64 25.41
N THR A 288 8.59 -9.70 26.36
CA THR A 288 7.66 -9.78 27.48
C THR A 288 6.43 -8.93 27.22
N PHE A 289 5.25 -9.56 27.28
CA PHE A 289 3.96 -8.87 27.13
C PHE A 289 3.46 -8.37 28.49
N VAL A 290 3.14 -7.08 28.56
CA VAL A 290 2.61 -6.42 29.78
C VAL A 290 1.25 -5.78 29.50
N ASN A 291 0.43 -5.59 30.54
CA ASN A 291 -0.90 -5.00 30.39
C ASN A 291 -0.87 -3.46 30.33
N ASP A 292 0.11 -2.84 30.97
CA ASP A 292 0.25 -1.38 31.06
C ASP A 292 1.71 -0.99 30.80
N ALA A 293 1.92 0.15 30.12
CA ALA A 293 3.25 0.68 29.84
C ALA A 293 4.04 0.99 31.12
N ALA A 294 3.36 1.29 32.23
CA ALA A 294 3.98 1.52 33.54
C ALA A 294 4.64 0.26 34.14
N ASP A 295 4.33 -0.92 33.61
CA ASP A 295 4.94 -2.19 34.04
C ASP A 295 6.28 -2.48 33.33
N ILE A 296 6.66 -1.66 32.33
CA ILE A 296 7.93 -1.79 31.62
C ILE A 296 9.07 -1.30 32.54
N PRO A 297 10.13 -2.10 32.76
CA PRO A 297 11.26 -1.66 33.57
C PRO A 297 11.98 -0.46 32.96
N GLU A 298 12.29 0.52 33.82
CA GLU A 298 13.16 1.63 33.43
C GLU A 298 14.53 1.11 32.96
N PRO A 299 15.12 1.70 31.91
CA PRO A 299 16.45 1.34 31.46
C PRO A 299 17.44 1.47 32.63
N THR A 300 18.25 0.44 32.87
CA THR A 300 19.31 0.57 33.85
C THR A 300 20.38 1.50 33.26
N PRO A 301 20.67 2.66 33.87
CA PRO A 301 21.68 3.57 33.31
C PRO A 301 23.03 2.85 33.26
N GLU A 302 23.70 2.91 32.10
CA GLU A 302 25.05 2.37 31.98
C GLU A 302 25.98 3.05 33.01
N PRO A 303 26.86 2.28 33.68
CA PRO A 303 27.80 2.87 34.63
C PRO A 303 28.72 3.82 33.88
N THR A 304 28.59 5.12 34.15
CA THR A 304 29.54 6.14 33.69
C THR A 304 30.93 5.73 34.12
N LEU A 305 31.79 5.41 33.14
CA LEU A 305 33.21 5.21 33.36
C LEU A 305 33.76 6.51 33.96
N ALA A 306 34.14 6.46 35.24
CA ALA A 306 34.87 7.54 35.88
C ALA A 306 36.15 7.76 35.07
N THR A 307 36.26 8.93 34.46
CA THR A 307 37.52 9.39 33.87
C THR A 307 38.47 9.63 35.03
N GLU A 308 39.47 8.76 35.19
CA GLU A 308 40.58 9.01 36.12
C GLU A 308 41.38 10.21 35.59
N GLU A 309 41.48 11.27 36.40
CA GLU A 309 42.36 12.43 36.17
C GLU A 309 43.85 12.11 36.40
#